data_AF-A0A447R1D2-F1
#
_entry.id   AF-A0A447R1D2-F1
#
_cell.length_a   1.000
_cell.length_b   1.000
_cell.length_c   1.000
_cell.angle_alpha   90.00
_cell.angle_beta   90.00
_cell.angle_gamma   90.00
#
_symmetry.space_group_name_H-M   'P 1'
#
loop_
_entity.id
_entity.type
_entity.pdbx_description
1 polymer ?
#
loop_
_entity_poly.entity_id
_entity_poly.type
_entity_poly.pdbx_seq_one_letter_code
_entity_poly.pdbx_strand_id
1 'polypeptide(L)'
;MILTGKQLRARQALKAGLVDDVVPQTILLEAAVELAKKECLAQRTLPIRERILAGPLGRALLFRLVRKKTAQKTQGNYPATERIIDVIETGLAQGSSSGYDAEARAFGELAMTPQSQALRAIFFASTEVKKDPVAMRRPAR
;
A
#
# COMPACT_ATOMS: atom_id res chain seq x y z
N MET A 1 3.90 -2.79 -2.13
CA MET A 1 3.41 -1.50 -1.57
C MET A 1 2.76 -1.75 -0.24
N ILE A 2 1.63 -2.46 -0.20
CA ILE A 2 0.88 -2.74 1.05
C ILE A 2 1.69 -3.62 2.02
N LEU A 3 2.08 -4.84 1.63
CA LEU A 3 2.84 -5.76 2.51
C LEU A 3 4.23 -5.27 2.95
N THR A 4 4.83 -4.35 2.19
CA THR A 4 6.20 -3.90 2.42
C THR A 4 6.29 -2.48 2.98
N GLY A 5 5.18 -1.75 3.07
CA GLY A 5 5.16 -0.33 3.43
C GLY A 5 6.05 0.56 2.58
N LYS A 6 6.38 0.15 1.34
CA LYS A 6 7.41 0.82 0.53
C LYS A 6 6.84 2.07 -0.12
N GLN A 7 7.46 3.22 0.13
CA GLN A 7 7.18 4.49 -0.54
C GLN A 7 7.70 4.46 -1.99
N LEU A 8 6.91 4.95 -2.93
CA LEU A 8 7.30 5.09 -4.34
C LEU A 8 7.58 6.54 -4.67
N ARG A 9 8.65 6.79 -5.44
CA ARG A 9 8.89 8.12 -6.04
C ARG A 9 7.94 8.35 -7.22
N ALA A 10 7.70 9.61 -7.57
CA ALA A 10 6.76 10.00 -8.62
C ALA A 10 6.94 9.20 -9.94
N ARG A 11 8.17 9.12 -10.47
CA ARG A 11 8.46 8.33 -11.69
C ARG A 11 8.18 6.83 -11.54
N GLN A 12 8.34 6.27 -10.33
CA GLN A 12 8.03 4.85 -10.08
C GLN A 12 6.52 4.64 -9.99
N ALA A 13 5.77 5.58 -9.43
CA ALA A 13 4.32 5.55 -9.36
C ALA A 13 3.68 5.61 -10.76
N LEU A 14 4.21 6.46 -11.64
CA LEU A 14 3.80 6.52 -13.07
C LEU A 14 4.00 5.18 -13.77
N LYS A 15 5.20 4.59 -13.64
CA LYS A 15 5.51 3.26 -14.22
C LYS A 15 4.63 2.14 -13.66
N ALA A 16 4.29 2.22 -12.37
CA ALA A 16 3.39 1.26 -11.71
C ALA A 16 1.92 1.47 -12.10
N GLY A 17 1.59 2.57 -12.79
CA GLY A 17 0.21 2.90 -13.14
C GLY A 17 -0.64 3.39 -11.96
N LEU A 18 0.00 3.85 -10.89
CA LEU A 18 -0.69 4.44 -9.73
C LEU A 18 -1.07 5.90 -9.97
N VAL A 19 -0.33 6.58 -10.84
CA VAL A 19 -0.53 7.99 -11.19
C VAL A 19 -0.52 8.09 -12.72
N ASP A 20 -1.39 8.93 -13.26
CA ASP A 20 -1.55 9.11 -14.71
C ASP A 20 -0.48 10.02 -15.32
N ASP A 21 -0.02 11.06 -14.61
CA ASP A 21 1.02 11.98 -15.07
C ASP A 21 1.88 12.56 -13.92
N VAL A 22 3.12 12.98 -14.22
CA VAL A 22 4.06 13.55 -13.26
C VAL A 22 4.59 14.89 -13.76
N VAL A 23 4.15 15.96 -13.10
CA VAL A 23 4.48 17.34 -13.46
C VAL A 23 5.25 18.08 -12.36
N PRO A 24 5.99 19.16 -12.67
CA PRO A 24 6.56 20.07 -11.68
C PRO A 24 5.49 20.70 -10.78
N GLN A 25 5.86 21.02 -9.53
CA GLN A 25 4.93 21.57 -8.53
C GLN A 25 4.27 22.88 -8.99
N THR A 26 4.97 23.70 -9.76
CA THR A 26 4.49 25.01 -10.22
C THR A 26 3.26 24.92 -11.12
N ILE A 27 3.13 23.85 -11.90
CA ILE A 27 2.03 23.66 -12.87
C ILE A 27 1.04 22.58 -12.42
N LEU A 28 1.18 22.05 -11.19
CA LEU A 28 0.41 20.91 -10.72
C LEU A 28 -1.11 21.16 -10.76
N LEU A 29 -1.53 22.34 -10.31
CA LEU A 29 -2.95 22.71 -10.27
C LEU A 29 -3.52 22.87 -11.68
N GLU A 30 -2.79 23.57 -12.56
CA GLU A 30 -3.20 23.81 -13.94
C GLU A 30 -3.37 22.49 -14.69
N ALA A 31 -2.35 21.61 -14.62
CA ALA A 31 -2.39 20.28 -15.23
C ALA A 31 -3.54 19.40 -14.68
N ALA A 32 -3.82 19.46 -13.37
CA ALA A 32 -4.92 18.73 -12.76
C ALA A 32 -6.29 19.23 -13.25
N VAL A 33 -6.47 20.55 -13.39
CA VAL A 33 -7.71 21.14 -13.92
C VAL A 33 -7.90 20.76 -15.39
N GLU A 34 -6.84 20.79 -16.20
CA GLU A 34 -6.91 20.34 -17.59
C GLU A 34 -7.26 18.86 -17.72
N LEU A 35 -6.70 18.00 -16.86
CA LEU A 35 -7.02 16.58 -16.82
C LEU A 35 -8.47 16.33 -16.44
N ALA A 36 -9.00 17.04 -15.44
CA ALA A 36 -10.40 16.89 -15.00
C ALA A 36 -11.42 17.35 -16.06
N LYS A 37 -11.05 18.33 -16.89
CA LYS A 37 -11.89 18.83 -18.00
C LYS A 37 -11.90 17.90 -19.21
N LYS A 38 -10.88 17.06 -19.40
CA LYS A 38 -10.86 16.07 -20.47
C LYS A 38 -11.89 14.98 -20.13
N GLU A 39 -12.77 14.65 -21.08
CA GLU A 39 -13.63 13.49 -20.94
C GLU A 39 -12.76 12.25 -20.75
N CYS A 40 -12.88 11.60 -19.59
CA CYS A 40 -11.98 10.55 -19.16
C CYS A 40 -12.28 9.25 -19.91
N LEU A 41 -11.89 9.17 -21.18
CA LEU A 41 -12.04 8.00 -22.04
C LEU A 41 -10.81 7.10 -21.94
N ALA A 42 -10.63 6.44 -20.81
CA ALA A 42 -9.86 5.19 -20.78
C ALA A 42 -10.06 4.48 -19.44
N GLN A 43 -10.97 3.51 -19.41
CA GLN A 43 -10.73 2.37 -18.55
C GLN A 43 -9.42 1.74 -19.02
N ARG A 44 -8.36 1.83 -18.22
CA ARG A 44 -7.10 1.15 -18.52
C ARG A 44 -7.39 -0.35 -18.61
N THR A 45 -7.46 -0.87 -19.83
CA THR A 45 -7.63 -2.30 -20.06
C THR A 45 -6.39 -3.00 -19.55
N LEU A 46 -6.54 -3.77 -18.46
CA LEU A 46 -5.45 -4.58 -17.92
C LEU A 46 -4.91 -5.48 -19.04
N PRO A 47 -3.58 -5.54 -19.25
CA PRO A 47 -2.98 -6.38 -20.28
C PRO A 47 -3.42 -7.84 -20.07
N ILE A 48 -3.53 -8.60 -21.17
CA ILE A 48 -4.09 -9.96 -21.21
C ILE A 48 -3.45 -10.90 -20.16
N ARG A 49 -2.16 -10.74 -19.90
CA ARG A 49 -1.42 -11.51 -18.87
C ARG A 49 -1.93 -11.25 -17.46
N GLU A 50 -2.26 -10.00 -17.13
CA GLU A 50 -2.85 -9.63 -15.84
C GLU A 50 -4.28 -10.15 -15.71
N ARG A 51 -5.04 -10.19 -16.81
CA ARG A 51 -6.38 -10.79 -16.85
C ARG A 51 -6.38 -12.30 -16.62
N ILE A 52 -5.39 -13.01 -17.18
CA ILE A 52 -5.23 -14.45 -16.98
C ILE A 52 -4.81 -14.75 -15.52
N LEU A 53 -3.88 -13.96 -14.97
CA LEU A 53 -3.47 -14.09 -13.56
C LEU A 53 -4.60 -13.73 -12.59
N ALA A 54 -5.53 -12.86 -13.01
CA ALA A 54 -6.75 -12.53 -12.29
C ALA A 54 -7.85 -13.62 -12.36
N GLY A 55 -7.65 -14.68 -13.15
CA GLY A 55 -8.56 -15.83 -13.18
C GLY A 55 -8.55 -16.61 -11.86
N PRO A 56 -9.63 -17.37 -11.52
CA PRO A 56 -9.79 -18.00 -10.21
C PRO A 56 -8.62 -18.91 -9.79
N LEU A 57 -8.11 -19.72 -10.72
CA LEU A 57 -6.99 -20.64 -10.48
C LEU A 57 -5.64 -19.91 -10.37
N GLY A 58 -5.40 -18.92 -11.23
CA GLY A 58 -4.17 -18.10 -11.21
C GLY A 58 -4.05 -17.30 -9.92
N ARG A 59 -5.18 -16.78 -9.46
CA ARG A 59 -5.30 -16.04 -8.20
C ARG A 59 -5.02 -16.91 -6.97
N ALA A 60 -5.58 -18.12 -6.90
CA ALA A 60 -5.31 -19.04 -5.80
C ALA A 60 -3.81 -19.38 -5.70
N LEU A 61 -3.15 -19.61 -6.84
CA LEU A 61 -1.71 -19.84 -6.88
C LEU A 61 -0.92 -18.59 -6.44
N LEU A 62 -1.33 -17.40 -6.89
CA LEU A 62 -0.72 -16.13 -6.51
C LEU A 62 -0.80 -15.92 -5.00
N PHE A 63 -1.97 -16.10 -4.39
CA PHE A 63 -2.11 -15.95 -2.94
C PHE A 63 -1.28 -16.96 -2.16
N ARG A 64 -1.19 -18.22 -2.61
CA ARG A 64 -0.30 -19.22 -2.00
C ARG A 64 1.17 -18.79 -2.04
N LEU A 65 1.63 -18.25 -3.17
CA LEU A 65 3.00 -17.74 -3.31
C LEU A 65 3.24 -16.50 -2.44
N VAL A 66 2.27 -15.59 -2.39
CA VAL A 66 2.34 -14.37 -1.56
C VAL A 66 2.39 -14.73 -0.09
N ARG A 67 1.52 -15.62 0.41
CA ARG A 67 1.55 -16.12 1.80
C ARG A 67 2.90 -16.76 2.13
N LYS A 68 3.41 -17.68 1.28
CA LYS A 68 4.71 -18.32 1.50
C LYS A 68 5.87 -17.31 1.59
N LYS A 69 5.93 -16.36 0.65
CA LYS A 69 6.99 -15.34 0.61
C LYS A 69 6.88 -14.35 1.77
N THR A 70 5.65 -14.06 2.19
CA THR A 70 5.36 -13.17 3.32
C THR A 70 5.77 -13.83 4.63
N ALA A 71 5.33 -15.07 4.87
CA ALA A 71 5.72 -15.87 6.03
C ALA A 71 7.25 -16.05 6.13
N GLN A 72 7.95 -16.23 5.02
CA GLN A 72 9.43 -16.27 5.00
C GLN A 72 10.08 -14.97 5.48
N LYS A 73 9.47 -13.81 5.18
CA LYS A 73 10.00 -12.50 5.57
C LYS A 73 9.59 -12.08 6.97
N THR A 74 8.37 -12.43 7.39
CA THR A 74 7.81 -12.03 8.68
C THR A 74 8.05 -13.06 9.78
N GLN A 75 8.43 -14.29 9.41
CA GLN A 75 8.64 -15.43 10.30
C GLN A 75 7.46 -15.70 11.25
N GLY A 76 6.25 -15.27 10.86
CA GLY A 76 5.03 -15.40 11.67
C GLY A 76 4.86 -14.38 12.79
N ASN A 77 5.82 -13.47 13.00
CA ASN A 77 5.78 -12.52 14.12
C ASN A 77 4.83 -11.32 13.91
N TYR A 78 4.41 -11.10 12.66
CA TYR A 78 3.63 -9.93 12.27
C TYR A 78 2.27 -10.36 11.72
N PRO A 79 1.22 -10.45 12.56
CA PRO A 79 -0.09 -10.96 12.15
C PRO A 79 -0.77 -10.09 11.08
N ALA A 80 -0.39 -8.80 10.99
CA ALA A 80 -0.93 -7.86 10.01
C ALA A 80 -0.75 -8.34 8.56
N THR A 81 0.36 -9.02 8.24
CA THR A 81 0.63 -9.38 6.84
C THR A 81 -0.27 -10.47 6.30
N GLU A 82 -0.67 -11.44 7.14
CA GLU A 82 -1.63 -12.48 6.74
C GLU A 82 -3.04 -11.87 6.62
N ARG A 83 -3.44 -11.03 7.57
CA ARG A 83 -4.76 -10.37 7.53
C ARG A 83 -4.92 -9.47 6.30
N ILE A 84 -3.88 -8.77 5.88
CA ILE A 84 -3.89 -8.00 4.63
C ILE A 84 -4.19 -8.90 3.43
N ILE A 85 -3.57 -10.09 3.38
CA ILE A 85 -3.79 -11.05 2.30
C ILE A 85 -5.25 -11.53 2.29
N ASP A 86 -5.80 -11.86 3.47
CA ASP A 86 -7.18 -12.34 3.61
C ASP A 86 -8.22 -11.27 3.20
N VAL A 87 -8.00 -10.01 3.57
CA VAL A 87 -8.89 -8.89 3.20
C VAL A 87 -8.90 -8.67 1.69
N ILE A 88 -7.72 -8.65 1.06
CA ILE A 88 -7.60 -8.49 -0.40
C ILE A 88 -8.24 -9.68 -1.11
N GLU A 89 -8.03 -10.90 -0.61
CA GLU A 89 -8.65 -12.11 -1.13
C GLU A 89 -10.18 -12.06 -0.98
N THR A 90 -10.71 -11.52 0.12
CA THR A 90 -12.15 -11.35 0.32
C THR A 90 -12.72 -10.31 -0.63
N GLY A 91 -12.14 -9.11 -0.69
CA GLY A 91 -12.64 -8.02 -1.52
C GLY A 91 -12.63 -8.34 -3.01
N LEU A 92 -11.60 -9.04 -3.49
CA LEU A 92 -11.54 -9.43 -4.89
C LEU A 92 -12.47 -10.65 -5.20
N ALA A 93 -12.93 -11.43 -4.21
CA ALA A 93 -13.76 -12.63 -4.43
C ALA A 93 -15.26 -12.37 -4.22
N GLN A 94 -15.59 -11.56 -3.22
CA GLN A 94 -16.97 -11.26 -2.79
C GLN A 94 -17.40 -9.84 -3.16
N GLY A 95 -16.50 -9.05 -3.77
CA GLY A 95 -16.75 -7.66 -4.17
C GLY A 95 -16.32 -6.64 -3.13
N SER A 96 -16.26 -5.37 -3.56
CA SER A 96 -15.64 -4.29 -2.78
C SER A 96 -16.32 -4.03 -1.43
N SER A 97 -17.65 -4.13 -1.34
CA SER A 97 -18.37 -3.91 -0.08
C SER A 97 -17.94 -4.89 1.01
N SER A 98 -17.94 -6.19 0.69
CA SER A 98 -17.46 -7.24 1.61
C SER A 98 -15.97 -7.06 1.95
N GLY A 99 -15.18 -6.61 0.98
CA GLY A 99 -13.78 -6.26 1.20
C GLY A 99 -13.58 -5.16 2.24
N TYR A 100 -14.35 -4.07 2.17
CA TYR A 100 -14.26 -2.97 3.14
C TYR A 100 -14.73 -3.39 4.54
N ASP A 101 -15.78 -4.20 4.63
CA ASP A 101 -16.24 -4.74 5.92
C ASP A 101 -15.18 -5.64 6.55
N ALA A 102 -14.55 -6.50 5.75
CA ALA A 102 -13.45 -7.35 6.20
C ALA A 102 -12.22 -6.52 6.60
N GLU A 103 -11.90 -5.46 5.85
CA GLU A 103 -10.82 -4.53 6.16
C GLU A 103 -11.03 -3.85 7.51
N ALA A 104 -12.23 -3.29 7.74
CA ALA A 104 -12.55 -2.59 8.97
C ALA A 104 -12.43 -3.51 10.20
N ARG A 105 -12.94 -4.74 10.11
CA ARG A 105 -12.81 -5.76 11.18
C ARG A 105 -11.36 -6.13 11.44
N ALA A 106 -10.62 -6.49 10.38
CA ALA A 106 -9.22 -6.87 10.49
C ALA A 106 -8.36 -5.73 11.05
N PHE A 107 -8.62 -4.49 10.61
CA PHE A 107 -7.94 -3.32 11.13
C PHE A 107 -8.22 -3.10 12.62
N GLY A 108 -9.48 -3.19 13.03
CA GLY A 108 -9.87 -3.06 14.44
C GLY A 108 -9.17 -4.10 15.33
N GLU A 109 -9.18 -5.36 14.91
CA GLU A 109 -8.47 -6.43 15.64
C GLU A 109 -6.95 -6.17 15.71
N LEU A 110 -6.32 -5.84 14.58
CA LEU A 110 -4.88 -5.58 14.51
C LEU A 110 -4.47 -4.37 15.34
N ALA A 111 -5.29 -3.33 15.40
CA ALA A 111 -5.01 -2.12 16.17
C ALA A 111 -4.85 -2.41 17.67
N MET A 112 -5.56 -3.43 18.16
CA MET A 112 -5.57 -3.87 19.57
C MET A 112 -4.46 -4.87 19.91
N THR A 113 -3.67 -5.32 18.94
CA THR A 113 -2.59 -6.29 19.19
C THR A 113 -1.37 -5.66 19.87
N PRO A 114 -0.63 -6.42 20.71
CA PRO A 114 0.59 -5.92 21.36
C PRO A 114 1.68 -5.56 20.34
N GLN A 115 1.76 -6.28 19.21
CA GLN A 115 2.69 -5.98 18.13
C GLN A 115 2.40 -4.59 17.54
N SER A 116 1.13 -4.26 17.32
CA SER A 116 0.72 -2.96 16.79
C SER A 116 1.00 -1.84 17.79
N GLN A 117 0.74 -2.06 19.09
CA GLN A 117 1.10 -1.12 20.14
C GLN A 117 2.61 -0.85 20.19
N ALA A 118 3.44 -1.89 20.16
CA ALA A 118 4.90 -1.76 20.18
C ALA A 118 5.43 -1.01 18.95
N LEU A 119 4.91 -1.31 17.76
CA LEU A 119 5.30 -0.62 16.52
C LEU A 119 4.92 0.86 16.53
N ARG A 120 3.74 1.20 17.06
CA ARG A 120 3.34 2.61 17.24
C ARG A 120 4.23 3.32 18.26
N ALA A 121 4.59 2.66 19.35
CA ALA A 121 5.52 3.22 20.34
C ALA A 121 6.89 3.53 19.72
N ILE A 122 7.45 2.60 18.93
CA ILE A 122 8.71 2.81 18.19
C ILE A 122 8.58 4.00 17.22
N PHE A 123 7.46 4.09 16.51
CA PHE A 123 7.21 5.22 15.61
C PHE A 123 7.26 6.55 16.37
N PHE A 124 6.49 6.69 17.46
CA PHE A 124 6.47 7.93 18.24
C PHE A 124 7.84 8.28 18.83
N ALA A 125 8.51 7.31 19.45
CA ALA A 125 9.87 7.50 19.96
C ALA A 125 10.83 7.99 18.85
N SER A 126 10.77 7.41 17.65
CA SER A 126 11.60 7.85 16.53
C SER A 126 11.26 9.25 16.01
N THR A 127 9.98 9.66 16.11
CA THR A 127 9.55 11.00 15.71
C THR A 127 9.95 12.06 16.73
N GLU A 128 9.96 11.73 18.02
CA GLU A 128 10.42 12.62 19.08
C GLU A 128 11.91 12.87 18.95
N VAL A 129 12.73 11.82 18.77
CA VAL A 129 14.18 11.96 18.54
C VAL A 129 14.48 12.85 17.32
N LYS A 130 13.67 12.79 16.25
CA LYS A 130 13.85 13.66 15.08
C LYS A 130 13.51 15.12 15.32
N LYS A 131 12.68 15.42 16.33
CA LYS A 131 12.31 16.79 16.71
C LYS A 131 13.33 17.42 17.65
N ASP A 132 14.22 16.62 18.27
CA ASP A 132 15.21 17.14 19.20
C ASP A 132 16.20 18.11 18.52
N PRO A 133 16.38 19.33 19.06
CA PRO A 133 17.23 20.37 18.46
C PRO A 133 18.70 19.95 18.28
N VAL A 134 19.19 19.05 19.14
CA VAL A 134 20.57 18.53 19.09
C VAL A 134 20.80 17.68 17.84
N ALA A 135 19.79 16.96 17.35
CA ALA A 135 19.87 16.20 16.10
C ALA A 135 19.80 17.10 14.85
N MET A 136 19.29 18.33 14.99
CA MET A 136 19.16 19.33 13.91
C MET A 136 20.40 20.23 13.75
N ARG A 137 21.31 20.23 14.74
CA ARG A 137 22.60 20.91 14.62
C ARG A 137 23.51 20.10 13.70
N ARG A 138 23.76 20.60 12.49
CA ARG A 138 24.86 20.12 11.64
C ARG A 138 26.15 20.05 12.49
N PRO A 139 26.98 19.01 12.37
CA PRO A 139 28.28 19.01 13.03
C PRO A 139 29.01 20.28 12.61
N ALA A 140 29.42 21.07 13.59
CA ALA A 140 30.28 22.23 13.38
C ALA A 140 31.53 21.72 12.64
N ARG A 141 31.76 22.26 11.45
CA ARG A 141 33.01 22.08 10.71
C ARG A 141 34.14 22.78 11.44
#